data_AF-A0A348ZYU1-F1
#
_entry.id   AF-A0A348ZYU1-F1
#
_cell.length_a   1.000
_cell.length_b   1.000
_cell.length_c   1.000
_cell.angle_alpha   90.00
_cell.angle_beta   90.00
_cell.angle_gamma   90.00
#
_symmetry.space_group_name_H-M   'P 1'
#
loop_
_entity.id
_entity.type
_entity.pdbx_description
1 polymer ?
#
loop_
_entity_poly.entity_id
_entity_poly.type
_entity_poly.pdbx_seq_one_letter_code
_entity_poly.pdbx_strand_id
1 'polypeptide(L)'
;MQDEKKKKKELIDELNRLRRRVARFEALKYEYRRVRKQQMRTIETLHSEIAGVKILKGLLPICSSCKNIRDDRGYWNQLEVYIRDNSEADFTHGLCPDCMRKLYPVDILKRMERG
;
A
#
# COMPACT_ATOMS: atom_id res chain seq x y z
N MET A 1 -39.30 -45.92 -41.27
CA MET A 1 -40.05 -45.52 -40.06
C MET A 1 -39.37 -45.93 -38.74
N GLN A 2 -38.76 -47.12 -38.60
CA GLN A 2 -38.04 -47.51 -37.37
C GLN A 2 -36.66 -46.83 -37.23
N ASP A 3 -35.92 -46.66 -38.33
CA ASP A 3 -34.62 -45.97 -38.33
C ASP A 3 -34.69 -44.49 -37.95
N GLU A 4 -35.71 -43.76 -38.41
CA GLU A 4 -35.90 -42.36 -38.02
C GLU A 4 -36.20 -42.22 -36.52
N LYS A 5 -36.96 -43.16 -35.94
CA LYS A 5 -37.24 -43.17 -34.50
C LYS A 5 -35.97 -43.44 -33.68
N LYS A 6 -35.09 -44.32 -34.17
CA LYS A 6 -33.79 -44.60 -33.55
C LYS A 6 -32.87 -43.37 -33.60
N LYS A 7 -32.75 -42.75 -34.78
CA LYS A 7 -31.93 -41.55 -35.00
C LYS A 7 -32.42 -40.35 -34.17
N LYS A 8 -33.74 -40.20 -34.04
CA LYS A 8 -34.35 -39.18 -33.17
C LYS A 8 -34.04 -39.42 -31.68
N LYS A 9 -34.04 -40.68 -31.23
CA LYS A 9 -33.67 -41.04 -29.86
C LYS A 9 -32.20 -40.72 -29.57
N GLU A 10 -31.31 -41.06 -30.49
CA GLU A 10 -29.88 -40.76 -30.40
C GLU A 10 -29.61 -39.25 -30.29
N LEU A 11 -30.27 -38.45 -31.12
CA LEU A 11 -30.17 -36.98 -31.07
C LEU A 11 -30.70 -36.40 -29.75
N ILE A 12 -31.79 -36.95 -29.20
CA ILE A 12 -32.34 -36.53 -27.90
C ILE A 12 -31.36 -36.88 -26.77
N ASP A 13 -30.77 -38.06 -26.80
CA ASP A 13 -29.77 -38.47 -25.81
C ASP A 13 -28.52 -37.60 -25.86
N GLU A 14 -28.07 -37.25 -27.06
CA GLU A 14 -26.95 -36.33 -27.27
C GLU A 14 -27.26 -34.90 -26.81
N LEU A 15 -28.45 -34.38 -27.12
CA LEU A 15 -28.92 -33.08 -26.62
C LEU A 15 -28.94 -33.05 -25.08
N ASN A 16 -29.39 -34.13 -24.44
CA ASN A 16 -29.40 -34.26 -22.98
C ASN A 16 -27.99 -34.36 -22.38
N ARG A 17 -27.02 -34.93 -23.10
CA ARG A 17 -25.60 -34.92 -22.70
C ARG A 17 -25.02 -33.51 -22.80
N LEU A 18 -25.30 -32.79 -23.89
CA LEU A 18 -24.85 -31.42 -24.10
C LEU A 18 -25.44 -30.45 -23.07
N ARG A 19 -26.74 -30.54 -22.77
CA ARG A 19 -27.39 -29.76 -21.70
C ARG A 19 -26.70 -29.94 -20.35
N ARG A 20 -26.36 -31.18 -19.98
CA ARG A 20 -25.62 -31.47 -18.74
C ARG A 20 -24.23 -30.84 -18.72
N ARG A 21 -23.55 -30.74 -19.86
CA ARG A 21 -22.24 -30.07 -19.97
C ARG A 21 -22.37 -28.56 -19.79
N VAL A 22 -23.38 -27.95 -20.42
CA VAL A 22 -23.64 -26.51 -20.30
C VAL A 22 -23.98 -26.13 -18.85
N ALA A 23 -24.86 -26.89 -18.19
CA ALA A 23 -25.22 -26.64 -16.79
C ALA A 23 -24.00 -26.71 -15.85
N ARG A 24 -23.07 -27.65 -16.08
CA ARG A 24 -21.80 -27.72 -15.31
C ARG A 24 -20.91 -26.50 -15.56
N PHE A 25 -20.82 -26.05 -16.81
CA PHE A 25 -20.00 -24.89 -17.16
C PHE A 25 -20.57 -23.60 -16.57
N GLU A 26 -21.89 -23.45 -16.56
CA GLU A 26 -22.57 -22.31 -15.94
C GLU A 26 -22.36 -22.26 -14.42
N ALA A 27 -22.47 -23.41 -13.74
CA ALA A 27 -22.17 -23.53 -12.31
C ALA A 27 -20.72 -23.17 -11.99
N LEU A 28 -19.76 -23.67 -12.78
CA LEU A 28 -18.35 -23.33 -12.62
C LEU A 28 -18.08 -21.83 -12.82
N LYS A 29 -18.71 -21.22 -13.82
CA LYS A 29 -18.60 -19.78 -14.10
C LYS A 29 -19.17 -18.95 -12.96
N TYR A 30 -20.23 -19.43 -12.31
CA TYR A 30 -20.82 -18.77 -11.15
C TYR A 30 -19.87 -18.78 -9.95
N GLU A 31 -19.31 -19.94 -9.61
CA GLU A 31 -18.32 -20.07 -8.53
C GLU A 31 -17.08 -19.22 -8.79
N TYR A 32 -16.55 -19.24 -10.03
CA TYR A 32 -15.42 -18.40 -10.40
C TYR A 32 -15.69 -16.90 -10.17
N ARG A 33 -16.89 -16.42 -10.53
CA ARG A 33 -17.29 -15.03 -10.28
C ARG A 33 -17.41 -14.72 -8.78
N ARG A 34 -17.94 -15.65 -7.98
CA ARG A 34 -18.03 -15.49 -6.51
C ARG A 34 -16.65 -15.38 -5.87
N VAL A 35 -15.77 -16.33 -6.16
CA VAL A 35 -14.40 -16.35 -5.63
C VAL A 35 -13.64 -15.10 -6.06
N ARG A 36 -13.73 -14.71 -7.34
CA ARG A 36 -13.10 -13.50 -7.84
C ARG A 36 -13.59 -12.23 -7.14
N LYS A 37 -14.89 -12.14 -6.83
CA LYS A 37 -15.46 -11.01 -6.08
C LYS A 37 -14.95 -10.98 -4.64
N GLN A 38 -14.82 -12.15 -4.01
CA GLN A 38 -14.27 -12.25 -2.65
C GLN A 38 -12.78 -11.86 -2.61
N GLN A 39 -12.02 -12.30 -3.60
CA GLN A 39 -10.62 -11.90 -3.77
C GLN A 39 -10.49 -10.40 -3.96
N MET A 40 -11.30 -9.78 -4.83
CA MET A 40 -11.27 -8.33 -5.05
C MET A 40 -11.54 -7.56 -3.76
N ARG A 41 -12.55 -7.98 -2.98
CA ARG A 41 -12.85 -7.36 -1.68
C ARG A 41 -11.69 -7.47 -0.71
N THR A 42 -11.05 -8.64 -0.63
CA THR A 42 -9.90 -8.86 0.27
C THR A 42 -8.72 -7.99 -0.16
N ILE A 43 -8.49 -7.87 -1.47
CA ILE A 43 -7.43 -7.01 -2.04
C ILE A 43 -7.73 -5.54 -1.74
N GLU A 44 -8.98 -5.08 -1.85
CA GLU A 44 -9.38 -3.72 -1.48
C GLU A 44 -9.19 -3.45 0.02
N THR A 45 -9.56 -4.41 0.87
CA THR A 45 -9.35 -4.32 2.32
C THR A 45 -7.85 -4.20 2.66
N LEU A 46 -7.00 -5.06 2.10
CA LEU A 46 -5.54 -4.99 2.30
C LEU A 46 -4.94 -3.70 1.77
N HIS A 47 -5.37 -3.24 0.59
CA HIS A 47 -4.88 -1.97 0.03
C HIS A 47 -5.30 -0.77 0.90
N SER A 48 -6.48 -0.81 1.51
CA SER A 48 -6.93 0.24 2.44
C SER A 48 -6.19 0.21 3.78
N GLU A 49 -5.78 -0.97 4.25
CA GLU A 49 -4.96 -1.14 5.45
C GLU A 49 -3.52 -0.65 5.24
N ILE A 50 -2.98 -0.81 4.03
CA ILE A 50 -1.61 -0.38 3.67
C ILE A 50 -1.56 1.12 3.35
N ALA A 51 -2.57 1.68 2.69
CA ALA A 51 -2.60 3.09 2.31
C ALA A 51 -2.72 4.06 3.51
N GLY A 52 -3.09 3.55 4.69
CA GLY A 52 -3.31 4.35 5.91
C GLY A 52 -2.15 4.38 6.91
N VAL A 53 -0.97 3.80 6.63
CA VAL A 53 0.10 3.65 7.64
C VAL A 53 1.36 4.46 7.28
N LYS A 54 1.37 5.72 7.72
CA LYS A 54 2.57 6.52 8.06
C LYS A 54 2.24 7.51 9.17
N ILE A 55 2.26 7.05 10.42
CA ILE A 55 1.97 7.95 11.55
C ILE A 55 2.99 7.77 12.66
N LEU A 56 3.80 8.82 12.85
CA LEU A 56 4.64 9.00 14.03
C LEU A 56 3.70 9.22 15.23
N LYS A 57 3.63 8.27 16.16
CA LYS A 57 2.76 8.37 17.36
C LYS A 57 3.55 8.05 18.63
N GLY A 58 3.17 8.71 19.73
CA GLY A 58 3.64 8.37 21.08
C GLY A 58 4.91 9.11 21.53
N LEU A 59 5.42 8.70 22.70
CA LEU A 59 6.67 9.20 23.27
C LEU A 59 7.85 8.45 22.65
N LEU A 60 8.66 9.16 21.88
CA LEU A 60 9.84 8.59 21.26
C LEU A 60 10.99 8.58 22.28
N PRO A 61 11.58 7.41 22.58
CA PRO A 61 12.74 7.35 23.45
C PRO A 61 13.93 8.04 22.77
N ILE A 62 14.26 9.24 23.22
CA ILE A 62 15.39 10.02 22.69
C ILE A 62 16.60 9.93 23.62
N CYS A 63 17.80 9.96 23.04
CA CYS A 63 19.03 10.12 23.79
C CYS A 63 19.14 11.57 24.27
N SER A 64 19.26 11.80 25.58
CA SER A 64 19.36 13.15 26.13
C SER A 64 20.61 13.90 25.63
N SER A 65 21.68 13.18 25.29
CA SER A 65 22.94 13.74 24.80
C SER A 65 22.92 14.05 23.31
N CYS A 66 22.70 13.06 22.44
CA CYS A 66 22.80 13.22 20.98
C CYS A 66 21.46 13.40 20.25
N LYS A 67 20.32 13.31 20.96
CA LYS A 67 18.95 13.44 20.42
C LYS A 67 18.50 12.38 19.41
N ASN A 68 19.30 11.35 19.17
CA ASN A 68 18.88 10.19 18.41
C ASN A 68 17.63 9.54 19.03
N ILE A 69 16.73 9.01 18.20
CA ILE A 69 15.55 8.24 18.59
C ILE A 69 15.88 6.75 18.56
N ARG A 70 15.48 6.02 19.60
CA ARG A 70 15.55 4.55 19.59
C ARG A 70 14.30 3.97 18.93
N ASP A 71 14.49 3.11 17.94
CA ASP A 71 13.39 2.39 17.28
C ASP A 71 12.95 1.14 18.04
N ASP A 72 11.89 0.48 17.56
CA ASP A 72 11.32 -0.73 18.15
C ASP A 72 12.27 -1.94 18.11
N ARG A 73 13.33 -1.88 17.28
CA ARG A 73 14.37 -2.91 17.19
C ARG A 73 15.56 -2.61 18.13
N GLY A 74 15.52 -1.47 18.82
CA GLY A 74 16.54 -1.04 19.77
C GLY A 74 17.69 -0.25 19.15
N TYR A 75 17.64 0.11 17.87
CA TYR A 75 18.67 0.92 17.22
C TYR A 75 18.45 2.41 17.42
N TRP A 76 19.54 3.16 17.47
CA TRP A 76 19.51 4.62 17.59
C TRP A 76 19.63 5.27 16.22
N ASN A 77 18.60 6.01 15.83
CA ASN A 77 18.48 6.70 14.56
C ASN A 77 18.54 8.22 14.77
N GLN A 78 19.07 8.96 13.79
CA GLN A 78 18.96 10.42 13.82
C GLN A 78 17.49 10.85 13.80
N LEU A 79 17.19 11.97 14.45
CA LEU A 79 15.83 12.46 14.67
C LEU A 79 15.10 12.69 13.34
N GLU A 80 15.75 13.39 12.43
CA GLU A 80 15.23 13.79 11.13
C GLU A 80 14.95 12.56 10.27
N VAL A 81 15.86 11.59 10.32
CA VAL A 81 15.73 10.30 9.61
C VAL A 81 14.51 9.56 10.14
N TYR A 82 14.40 9.39 11.45
CA TYR A 82 13.29 8.66 12.07
C TYR A 82 11.94 9.31 11.80
N ILE A 83 11.84 10.64 11.90
CA ILE A 83 10.58 11.36 11.68
C ILE A 83 10.14 11.24 10.22
N ARG A 84 11.06 11.46 9.28
CA ARG A 84 10.76 11.34 7.85
C ARG A 84 10.28 9.93 7.50
N ASP A 85 10.94 8.91 8.03
CA ASP A 85 10.64 7.52 7.68
C ASP A 85 9.31 7.02 8.29
N ASN A 86 8.86 7.65 9.38
CA ASN A 86 7.64 7.27 10.09
C ASN A 86 6.49 8.30 9.95
N SER A 87 6.62 9.31 9.10
CA SER A 87 5.57 10.32 8.86
C SER A 87 5.54 10.78 7.40
N GLU A 88 4.72 11.79 7.11
CA GLU A 88 4.66 12.46 5.80
C GLU A 88 5.52 13.73 5.76
N ALA A 89 6.35 13.98 6.78
CA ALA A 89 7.14 15.20 6.89
C ALA A 89 8.47 15.14 6.12
N ASP A 90 8.80 16.25 5.45
CA ASP A 90 10.09 16.49 4.81
C ASP A 90 10.83 17.64 5.49
N PHE A 91 12.17 17.55 5.51
CA PHE A 91 13.04 18.56 6.12
C PHE A 91 13.84 19.31 5.05
N THR A 92 13.89 20.63 5.19
CA THR A 92 14.79 21.50 4.41
C THR A 92 15.92 22.02 5.30
N HIS A 93 17.03 22.41 4.68
CA HIS A 93 18.18 22.96 5.38
C HIS A 93 18.08 24.49 5.41
N GLY A 94 18.09 25.06 6.62
CA GLY A 94 18.11 26.50 6.83
C GLY A 94 18.80 26.84 8.15
N LEU A 95 19.30 28.06 8.27
CA LEU A 95 19.83 28.59 9.52
C LEU A 95 18.78 29.52 10.14
N CYS A 96 18.45 29.29 11.42
CA CYS A 96 17.62 30.25 12.15
C CYS A 96 18.41 31.54 12.41
N PRO A 97 17.74 32.67 12.71
CA PRO A 97 18.41 33.95 12.96
C PRO A 97 19.48 33.89 14.06
N ASP A 98 19.29 33.06 15.09
CA ASP A 98 20.27 32.89 16.17
C ASP A 98 21.53 32.17 15.70
N CYS A 99 21.37 31.07 14.96
CA CYS A 99 22.48 30.34 14.36
C CYS A 99 23.24 31.22 13.37
N MET A 100 22.53 32.02 12.58
CA MET A 100 23.14 32.95 11.63
C MET A 100 24.01 33.98 12.35
N ARG A 101 23.49 34.63 13.41
CA ARG A 101 24.26 35.59 14.23
C ARG A 101 25.49 34.97 14.88
N LYS A 102 25.38 33.72 15.34
CA LYS A 102 26.46 33.00 16.01
C LYS A 102 27.58 32.59 15.04
N LEU A 103 27.21 32.05 13.88
CA LEU A 103 28.17 31.56 12.89
C LEU A 103 28.75 32.68 12.02
N TYR A 104 27.99 33.75 11.80
CA TYR A 104 28.38 34.90 11.00
C TYR A 104 28.14 36.21 11.77
N PRO A 105 29.08 36.58 12.65
CA PRO A 105 29.04 37.89 13.31
C PRO A 105 29.04 39.03 12.29
N VAL A 106 28.57 40.19 12.74
CA VAL A 106 28.10 41.37 11.98
C VAL A 106 29.04 41.83 10.85
N ASP A 107 30.34 41.54 10.93
CA ASP A 107 31.35 41.95 9.94
C ASP A 107 31.23 41.17 8.62
N ILE A 108 30.73 39.93 8.65
CA ILE A 108 30.49 39.10 7.45
C ILE A 108 29.12 39.43 6.83
N LEU A 109 28.10 39.68 7.65
CA LEU A 109 26.75 40.04 7.18
C LEU A 109 26.76 41.37 6.39
N LYS A 110 27.53 42.37 6.87
CA LYS A 110 27.71 43.67 6.18
C LYS A 110 28.42 43.56 4.81
N ARG A 111 29.06 42.43 4.50
CA ARG A 111 29.70 42.16 3.19
C ARG A 111 28.75 41.44 2.23
N MET A 112 27.85 40.60 2.74
CA MET A 112 26.83 39.89 1.95
C MET A 112 25.73 40.83 1.43
N GLU A 113 25.46 41.94 2.13
CA GLU A 113 24.48 42.97 1.73
C GLU A 113 25.00 43.95 0.65
N ARG A 114 26.29 43.88 0.27
CA ARG A 114 26.91 44.77 -0.74
C ARG A 114 27.21 44.07 -2.08
N GLY A 115 26.52 42.96 -2.35
CA GLY A 115 26.53 42.26 -3.64
C GLY A 115 25.27 42.58 -4.43
#